data_AF-A0A1F2Y709-F1
#
_entry.id   AF-A0A1F2Y709-F1
#
_cell.length_a   1.000
_cell.length_b   1.000
_cell.length_c   1.000
_cell.angle_alpha   90.00
_cell.angle_beta   90.00
_cell.angle_gamma   90.00
#
_symmetry.space_group_name_H-M   'P 1'
#
loop_
_entity.id
_entity.type
_entity.pdbx_description
1 polymer ?
#
loop_
_entity_poly.entity_id
_entity_poly.type
_entity_poly.pdbx_seq_one_letter_code
_entity_poly.pdbx_strand_id
1 'polypeptide(L)' 'MKTLHAVRYWLFAALFALVLVGLAVKSYPLLIALVVMAIILGVIGDKLESAPTEKFKQYNAKHHRLHH' A
#
# COMPACT_ATOMS: atom_id res chain seq x y z
N MET A 1 -8.15 9.30 12.31
CA MET A 1 -7.07 8.44 11.80
C MET A 1 -7.26 6.93 12.05
N LYS A 2 -7.92 6.46 13.12
CA LYS A 2 -8.11 5.01 13.38
C LYS A 2 -8.86 4.22 12.28
N THR A 3 -9.79 4.86 11.56
CA THR A 3 -10.62 4.20 10.54
C THR A 3 -9.88 3.87 9.24
N LEU A 4 -8.85 4.64 8.87
CA LEU A 4 -8.12 4.45 7.61
C LEU A 4 -7.30 3.15 7.62
N HIS A 5 -6.65 2.84 8.74
CA HIS A 5 -5.91 1.58 8.90
C HIS A 5 -6.84 0.37 8.84
N ALA A 6 -8.00 0.44 9.52
CA ALA A 6 -8.99 -0.64 9.51
C ALA A 6 -9.51 -0.94 8.09
N VAL A 7 -9.87 0.10 7.33
CA VAL A 7 -10.34 -0.03 5.94
C VAL A 7 -9.26 -0.64 5.05
N ARG A 8 -7.99 -0.29 5.25
CA ARG A 8 -6.86 -0.87 4.52
C ARG A 8 -6.69 -2.37 4.80
N TYR A 9 -6.75 -2.78 6.06
CA TYR A 9 -6.67 -4.20 6.41
C TYR A 9 -7.81 -5.00 5.77
N TRP A 10 -9.02 -4.44 5.77
CA TRP A 10 -10.16 -5.05 5.08
C TRP A 10 -9.95 -5.15 3.57
N LEU A 11 -9.40 -4.11 2.93
CA LEU A 11 -9.05 -4.12 1.52
C LEU A 11 -8.01 -5.20 1.18
N PHE A 12 -6.93 -5.31 1.95
CA PHE A 12 -5.94 -6.36 1.73
C PHE A 12 -6.49 -7.76 1.99
N ALA A 13 -7.34 -7.94 3.02
CA ALA A 13 -7.99 -9.21 3.30
C ALA A 13 -8.94 -9.63 2.16
N ALA A 14 -9.74 -8.70 1.65
CA ALA A 14 -10.62 -8.95 0.50
C ALA A 14 -9.83 -9.30 -0.77
N LEU A 15 -8.71 -8.61 -1.00
CA LEU A 15 -7.85 -8.87 -2.15
C LEU A 15 -7.15 -10.23 -2.04
N PHE A 16 -6.73 -10.62 -0.84
CA PHE A 16 -6.22 -11.95 -0.57
C PHE A 16 -7.28 -13.04 -0.84
N ALA A 17 -8.52 -12.83 -0.38
CA ALA A 17 -9.61 -13.75 -0.68
C ALA A 17 -9.87 -13.88 -2.19
N LEU A 18 -9.80 -12.78 -2.94
CA LEU A 18 -9.91 -12.80 -4.41
C LEU A 18 -8.78 -13.59 -5.07
N VAL A 19 -7.54 -13.51 -4.56
CA VAL A 19 -6.42 -14.31 -5.05
C VAL A 19 -6.69 -15.80 -4.83
N LEU A 20 -7.24 -16.19 -3.67
CA LEU A 20 -7.65 -17.58 -3.42
C LEU A 20 -8.73 -18.05 -4.40
N VAL A 21 -9.69 -17.19 -4.73
CA VAL A 21 -10.70 -17.47 -5.77
C VAL A 21 -10.05 -17.64 -7.15
N GLY A 22 -9.13 -16.75 -7.53
CA GLY A 22 -8.39 -16.85 -8.79
C GLY A 22 -7.59 -18.14 -8.91
N LEU A 23 -7.02 -18.62 -7.79
CA LEU A 23 -6.31 -19.89 -7.71
C LEU A 23 -7.27 -21.08 -7.83
N ALA A 24 -8.40 -21.05 -7.12
CA ALA A 24 -9.42 -22.10 -7.18
C ALA A 24 -10.01 -22.29 -8.59
N VAL A 25 -10.24 -21.17 -9.30
CA VAL A 25 -10.75 -21.16 -10.68
C VAL A 25 -9.63 -21.43 -11.70
N LYS A 26 -8.36 -21.52 -11.27
CA LYS A 26 -7.17 -21.72 -12.12
C LYS A 26 -7.06 -20.69 -13.25
N SER A 27 -7.50 -19.46 -12.98
CA SER A 27 -7.50 -18.38 -13.97
C SER A 27 -6.25 -17.52 -13.81
N TYR A 28 -5.22 -17.84 -14.60
CA TYR A 28 -3.97 -17.06 -14.62
C TYR A 28 -4.17 -15.58 -14.99
N PRO A 29 -5.03 -15.19 -15.95
CA PRO A 29 -5.28 -13.78 -16.24
C PRO A 29 -5.86 -13.03 -15.03
N LEU A 30 -6.79 -13.66 -14.30
CA LEU A 30 -7.39 -13.10 -13.10
C LEU A 30 -6.35 -12.95 -11.99
N LEU A 31 -5.50 -13.96 -11.79
CA LEU A 31 -4.40 -13.91 -10.81
C LEU A 31 -3.42 -12.77 -11.11
N ILE A 32 -3.03 -12.59 -12.38
CA ILE A 32 -2.13 -11.50 -12.78
C ILE A 32 -2.76 -10.15 -12.49
N ALA A 33 -4.03 -9.95 -12.85
CA ALA A 33 -4.75 -8.71 -12.57
C ALA A 33 -4.82 -8.41 -11.06
N LEU A 34 -5.07 -9.43 -10.25
CA LEU A 34 -5.14 -9.29 -8.79
C LEU A 34 -3.78 -8.96 -8.18
N VAL A 35 -2.69 -9.57 -8.66
CA VAL A 35 -1.33 -9.24 -8.21
C VAL A 35 -0.99 -7.79 -8.51
N VAL A 36 -1.27 -7.31 -9.72
CA VAL A 36 -1.04 -5.91 -10.11
C VAL A 36 -1.84 -4.96 -9.20
N MET A 37 -3.10 -5.28 -8.93
CA MET A 37 -3.95 -4.49 -8.02
C MET A 37 -3.40 -4.47 -6.58
N ALA A 38 -2.85 -5.59 -6.09
CA ALA A 38 -2.23 -5.67 -4.77
C ALA A 38 -1.05 -4.69 -4.64
N ILE A 39 -0.18 -4.65 -5.66
CA ILE A 39 0.99 -3.77 -5.69
C ILE A 39 0.55 -2.30 -5.70
N ILE A 40 -0.42 -1.95 -6.54
CA ILE A 40 -0.94 -0.57 -6.63
C ILE A 40 -1.50 -0.11 -5.28
N LEU A 41 -2.32 -0.94 -4.63
CA LEU A 41 -2.88 -0.61 -3.31
C LEU A 41 -1.79 -0.51 -2.22
N GLY A 42 -0.74 -1.33 -2.30
CA GLY A 42 0.44 -1.23 -1.44
C GLY A 42 1.11 0.13 -1.56
N VAL A 43 1.43 0.56 -2.79
CA VAL A 43 2.09 1.84 -3.07
C VAL A 43 1.23 3.02 -2.63
N ILE A 44 -0.08 3.00 -2.95
CA ILE A 44 -1.00 4.08 -2.56
C ILE A 44 -1.14 4.14 -1.04
N GLY A 45 -1.30 2.98 -0.38
CA GLY A 45 -1.42 2.89 1.06
C GLY A 45 -0.19 3.43 1.79
N ASP A 46 1.01 3.11 1.29
CA ASP A 46 2.27 3.59 1.84
C ASP A 46 2.44 5.10 1.65
N LYS A 47 2.09 5.63 0.47
CA LYS A 47 2.10 7.08 0.23
C LYS A 47 1.12 7.84 1.13
N LEU A 48 -0.08 7.32 1.35
CA LEU A 48 -1.08 7.97 2.21
C LEU A 48 -0.64 7.98 3.69
N GLU A 49 0.04 6.93 4.15
CA GLU A 49 0.55 6.84 5.52
C GLU A 49 1.83 7.67 5.71
N SER A 50 2.65 7.78 4.67
CA SER A 50 3.91 8.55 4.67
C SER A 50 3.74 10.04 4.39
N ALA A 51 2.63 10.47 3.77
CA ALA A 51 2.39 11.86 3.40
C ALA A 51 2.47 12.87 4.59
N PRO A 52 2.00 12.55 5.82
CA PRO A 52 2.14 13.45 6.96
C PRO A 52 3.59 13.60 7.44
N THR A 53 4.39 12.53 7.36
CA THR A 53 5.77 12.46 7.87
C THR A 53 6.82 12.85 6.83
N GLU A 54 6.50 12.79 5.53
CA GLU A 54 7.40 13.19 4.43
C GLU A 54 7.83 14.66 4.52
N LYS A 55 6.92 15.56 4.89
CA LYS A 55 7.25 16.99 5.04
C LYS A 55 8.29 17.23 6.14
N PHE A 56 8.19 16.49 7.25
CA PHE A 56 9.16 16.58 8.35
C PHE A 56 10.48 15.91 8.00
N LYS A 57 10.47 14.79 7.26
CA LYS A 57 11.69 14.17 6.72
C LYS A 57 12.47 15.11 5.79
N GLN A 58 11.78 15.83 4.91
CA GLN A 58 12.42 16.80 4.01
C GLN A 58 13.03 17.98 4.77
N TYR A 59 12.36 18.45 5.83
CA TYR A 59 12.88 19.52 6.69
C TYR A 59 14.12 19.06 7.49
N ASN A 60 14.08 17.86 8.09
CA ASN A 60 15.24 17.29 8.80
C ASN A 60 16.41 16.98 7.86
N ALA A 61 16.15 16.49 6.64
CA ALA A 61 17.20 16.23 5.65
C ALA A 61 17.89 17.52 5.19
N LYS A 62 17.17 18.65 5.11
CA LYS A 62 17.77 19.97 4.84
C LYS A 62 18.64 20.46 5.99
N HIS A 63 18.17 20.33 7.23
CA HIS A 63 18.94 20.72 8.41
C HIS A 63 20.19 19.85 8.61
N HIS A 64 20.12 18.55 8.37
CA HIS A 64 21.30 17.67 8.42
C HIS A 64 22.34 17.97 7.33
N ARG A 65 21.94 18.47 6.15
CA ARG A 65 22.88 18.93 5.10
C ARG A 65 23.54 20.27 5.39
N LEU A 66 22.93 21.11 6.22
CA LEU A 66 23.43 22.45 6.56
C LEU A 66 24.38 22.44 7.76
N HIS A 67 24.34 21.38 8.58
CA HIS A 67 25.18 21.20 9.76
C HIS A 67 26.38 20.24 9.56
N HIS A 68 26.66 19.86 8.31
CA HIS A 68 27.87 19.15 7.90
C HIS A 68 28.69 19.97 6.92
#